data_AF-A0A9R1VRH2-F1
#
_entry.id   AF-A0A9R1VRH2-F1
#
_cell.length_a   1.000
_cell.length_b   1.000
_cell.length_c   1.000
_cell.angle_alpha   90.00
_cell.angle_beta   90.00
_cell.angle_gamma   90.00
#
_symmetry.space_group_name_H-M   'P 1'
#
loop_
_entity.id
_entity.type
_entity.pdbx_description
1 polymer ?
#
loop_
_entity_poly.entity_id
_entity_poly.type
_entity_poly.pdbx_seq_one_letter_code
_entity_poly.pdbx_strand_id
1 'polypeptide(L)'
;MVPVLSTENGTLWNLRGPHTIALDLDKDYNGHGNFFTLKIHHGGFFSKFPGRKYVEGRLAFYDFVDTDLFSVHDLNDMIREIGYSADDTMYYHYRIPNLDLDFGLKALGNDQDVISMT
;
A
#
# COMPACT_ATOMS: atom_id res chain seq x y z
N MET A 1 -11.12 17.70 -19.32
CA MET A 1 -11.96 17.82 -18.11
C MET A 1 -11.51 16.69 -17.19
N VAL A 2 -10.59 17.00 -16.28
CA VAL A 2 -10.13 16.01 -15.28
C VAL A 2 -11.26 15.90 -14.26
N PRO A 3 -11.73 14.71 -13.88
CA PRO A 3 -12.57 14.60 -12.71
C PRO A 3 -11.66 14.98 -11.53
N VAL A 4 -11.86 16.16 -10.99
CA VAL A 4 -11.40 16.47 -9.64
C VAL A 4 -12.21 15.53 -8.75
N LEU A 5 -11.62 14.37 -8.43
CA LEU A 5 -12.08 13.59 -7.29
C LEU A 5 -11.62 14.36 -6.07
N SER A 6 -12.34 15.44 -5.76
CA SER A 6 -12.38 15.97 -4.40
C SER A 6 -12.94 14.83 -3.56
N THR A 7 -12.07 14.03 -2.95
CA THR A 7 -12.51 13.18 -1.85
C THR A 7 -13.03 14.14 -0.79
N GLU A 8 -14.31 14.02 -0.44
CA GLU A 8 -15.01 14.91 0.48
C GLU A 8 -14.38 14.95 1.90
N ASN A 9 -13.27 14.23 2.13
CA ASN A 9 -12.55 14.13 3.38
C ASN A 9 -11.04 14.46 3.32
N GLY A 10 -10.50 14.98 2.21
CA GLY A 10 -9.11 15.45 2.18
C GLY A 10 -8.04 14.36 2.36
N THR A 11 -8.35 13.11 2.08
CA THR A 11 -7.40 11.99 2.16
C THR A 11 -6.49 11.93 0.92
N LEU A 12 -5.20 11.60 1.14
CA LEU A 12 -4.10 11.62 0.16
C LEU A 12 -4.01 10.32 -0.67
N TRP A 13 -5.07 9.52 -0.74
CA TRP A 13 -5.11 8.23 -1.44
C TRP A 13 -6.53 7.82 -1.81
N ASN A 14 -6.66 6.86 -2.72
CA ASN A 14 -7.93 6.28 -3.17
C ASN A 14 -7.94 4.75 -3.01
N LEU A 15 -8.81 4.21 -2.16
CA LEU A 15 -9.06 2.77 -2.08
C LEU A 15 -9.72 2.29 -3.38
N ARG A 16 -9.07 1.36 -4.09
CA ARG A 16 -9.58 0.80 -5.33
C ARG A 16 -10.73 -0.17 -5.05
N GLY A 17 -11.92 0.17 -5.53
CA GLY A 17 -13.10 -0.68 -5.45
C GLY A 17 -13.01 -1.95 -6.32
N PRO A 18 -13.79 -2.99 -6.00
CA PRO A 18 -13.77 -4.28 -6.70
C PRO A 18 -14.27 -4.21 -8.16
N HIS A 19 -14.94 -3.12 -8.54
CA HIS A 19 -15.47 -2.88 -9.89
C HIS A 19 -14.79 -1.70 -10.59
N THR A 20 -13.72 -1.16 -10.02
CA THR A 20 -12.97 -0.07 -10.64
C THR A 20 -12.15 -0.63 -11.80
N ILE A 21 -12.22 0.04 -12.95
CA ILE A 21 -11.39 -0.26 -14.11
C ILE A 21 -9.92 -0.12 -13.69
N ALA A 22 -9.06 -1.04 -14.14
CA ALA A 22 -7.61 -0.92 -13.89
C ALA A 22 -7.12 0.46 -14.36
N LEU A 23 -6.25 1.09 -13.56
CA LEU A 23 -5.63 2.36 -13.93
C LEU A 23 -4.97 2.26 -15.30
N ASP A 24 -5.18 3.27 -16.12
CA ASP A 24 -4.38 3.51 -17.30
C ASP A 24 -3.17 4.33 -16.84
N LEU A 25 -2.06 3.68 -16.54
CA LEU A 25 -0.89 4.31 -15.91
C LEU A 25 -0.39 5.53 -16.68
N ASP A 26 -0.40 5.47 -18.03
CA ASP A 26 0.05 6.57 -18.88
C ASP A 26 -0.93 7.74 -18.89
N LYS A 27 -2.21 7.50 -18.62
CA LYS A 27 -3.21 8.55 -18.54
C LYS A 27 -3.34 9.12 -17.13
N ASP A 28 -3.31 8.25 -16.14
CA ASP A 28 -3.65 8.56 -14.76
C ASP A 28 -2.44 9.08 -13.96
N TYR A 29 -1.22 8.63 -14.26
CA TYR A 29 0.01 9.03 -13.55
C TYR A 29 0.93 9.95 -14.35
N ASN A 30 0.61 10.26 -15.62
CA ASN A 30 1.46 11.14 -16.41
C ASN A 30 1.53 12.56 -15.82
N GLY A 31 2.76 13.02 -15.56
CA GLY A 31 3.03 14.26 -14.84
C GLY A 31 3.03 14.14 -13.31
N HIS A 32 2.74 12.96 -12.76
CA HIS A 32 2.61 12.68 -11.33
C HIS A 32 3.71 11.72 -10.84
N GLY A 33 4.97 12.09 -11.04
CA GLY A 33 6.15 11.24 -10.74
C GLY A 33 6.33 10.88 -9.26
N ASN A 34 5.69 11.61 -8.35
CA ASN A 34 5.75 11.38 -6.90
C ASN A 34 4.60 10.50 -6.39
N PHE A 35 3.70 10.06 -7.26
CA PHE A 35 2.57 9.22 -6.87
C PHE A 35 2.85 7.76 -7.17
N PHE A 36 2.35 6.85 -6.32
CA PHE A 36 2.41 5.42 -6.55
C PHE A 36 1.08 4.71 -6.22
N THR A 37 0.98 3.44 -6.60
CA THR A 37 -0.06 2.53 -6.12
C THR A 37 0.54 1.65 -5.03
N LEU A 38 -0.04 1.68 -3.84
CA LEU A 38 0.31 0.76 -2.76
C LEU A 38 -0.54 -0.51 -2.88
N LYS A 39 0.12 -1.66 -2.99
CA LYS A 39 -0.51 -2.98 -2.96
C LYS A 39 -0.33 -3.62 -1.58
N ILE A 40 -1.41 -3.76 -0.84
CA ILE A 40 -1.41 -4.31 0.52
C ILE A 40 -1.87 -5.77 0.48
N HIS A 41 -1.03 -6.66 0.99
CA HIS A 41 -1.37 -8.04 1.30
C HIS A 41 -1.75 -8.15 2.79
N HIS A 42 -2.96 -8.60 3.11
CA HIS A 42 -3.47 -8.61 4.50
C HIS A 42 -4.35 -9.82 4.82
N GLY A 43 -4.53 -10.12 6.11
CA GLY A 43 -5.41 -11.19 6.60
C GLY A 43 -4.92 -12.62 6.34
N GLY A 44 -3.70 -12.78 5.82
CA GLY A 44 -3.02 -14.07 5.65
C GLY A 44 -1.75 -14.15 6.49
N PHE A 45 -0.84 -15.04 6.10
CA PHE A 45 0.42 -15.25 6.80
C PHE A 45 1.56 -15.60 5.84
N PHE A 46 2.81 -15.46 6.32
CA PHE A 46 3.99 -15.90 5.58
C PHE A 46 4.22 -17.40 5.76
N SER A 47 4.46 -18.12 4.65
CA SER A 47 4.93 -19.50 4.70
C SER A 47 6.37 -19.59 5.24
N LYS A 48 6.81 -20.82 5.56
CA LYS A 48 8.18 -21.06 6.02
C LYS A 48 9.21 -20.83 4.91
N PHE A 49 10.42 -20.50 5.34
CA PHE A 49 11.62 -20.51 4.49
C PHE A 49 12.05 -21.98 4.21
N PRO A 50 12.62 -22.30 3.03
CA PRO A 50 12.77 -21.43 1.86
C PRO A 50 11.50 -21.38 1.01
N GLY A 51 11.45 -20.45 0.06
CA GLY A 51 10.33 -20.24 -0.85
C GLY A 51 9.16 -19.52 -0.17
N ARG A 52 9.45 -18.57 0.73
CA ARG A 52 8.43 -17.82 1.47
C ARG A 52 7.41 -17.16 0.52
N LYS A 53 6.13 -17.31 0.85
CA LYS A 53 4.98 -16.70 0.17
C LYS A 53 4.07 -16.08 1.21
N TYR A 54 3.32 -15.05 0.83
CA TYR A 54 2.15 -14.61 1.60
C TYR A 54 0.94 -15.42 1.13
N VAL A 55 0.35 -16.22 2.00
CA VAL A 55 -0.71 -17.18 1.68
C VAL A 55 -1.98 -16.89 2.46
N GLU A 56 -3.12 -17.34 1.92
CA GLU A 56 -4.46 -17.16 2.51
C GLU A 56 -4.87 -15.70 2.77
N GLY A 57 -4.17 -14.77 2.16
CA GLY A 57 -4.43 -13.34 2.28
C GLY A 57 -5.41 -12.78 1.26
N ARG A 58 -5.80 -11.54 1.50
CA ARG A 58 -6.53 -10.67 0.59
C ARG A 58 -5.62 -9.56 0.07
N LEU A 59 -6.10 -8.89 -0.99
CA LEU A 59 -5.43 -7.76 -1.61
C LEU A 59 -6.30 -6.51 -1.47
N ALA A 60 -5.67 -5.42 -1.05
CA ALA A 60 -6.20 -4.07 -1.21
C ALA A 60 -5.21 -3.25 -2.05
N PHE A 61 -5.74 -2.31 -2.82
CA PHE A 61 -4.95 -1.38 -3.62
C PHE A 61 -5.35 0.04 -3.24
N TYR A 62 -4.35 0.85 -2.93
CA TYR A 62 -4.50 2.28 -2.72
C TYR A 62 -3.78 3.01 -3.84
N ASP A 63 -4.53 3.78 -4.62
CA ASP A 63 -4.04 4.55 -5.75
C ASP A 63 -3.79 6.01 -5.36
N PHE A 64 -2.98 6.68 -6.16
CA PHE A 64 -2.59 8.08 -5.98
C PHE A 64 -2.03 8.37 -4.58
N VAL A 65 -1.22 7.46 -4.04
CA VAL A 65 -0.50 7.70 -2.79
C VAL A 65 0.69 8.61 -3.10
N ASP A 66 0.77 9.77 -2.44
CA ASP A 66 1.87 10.72 -2.59
C ASP A 66 3.09 10.26 -1.76
N THR A 67 4.21 9.98 -2.43
CA THR A 67 5.44 9.48 -1.79
C THR A 67 6.11 10.49 -0.87
N ASP A 68 5.90 11.79 -1.08
CA ASP A 68 6.53 12.83 -0.25
C ASP A 68 5.80 13.00 1.08
N LEU A 69 4.53 12.57 1.13
CA LEU A 69 3.67 12.70 2.30
C LEU A 69 3.41 11.36 3.00
N PHE A 70 3.64 10.24 2.32
CA PHE A 70 3.36 8.91 2.84
C PHE A 70 4.17 8.58 4.10
N SER A 71 3.47 8.09 5.11
CA SER A 71 4.00 7.74 6.44
C SER A 71 3.42 6.43 6.96
N VAL A 72 3.95 5.93 8.08
CA VAL A 72 3.37 4.75 8.74
C VAL A 72 1.97 5.05 9.31
N HIS A 73 1.67 6.32 9.61
CA HIS A 73 0.36 6.75 10.06
C HIS A 73 -0.69 6.62 8.96
N ASP A 74 -0.35 6.99 7.73
CA ASP A 74 -1.23 6.82 6.56
C ASP A 74 -1.53 5.34 6.31
N LEU A 75 -0.52 4.47 6.46
CA LEU A 75 -0.72 3.03 6.36
C LEU A 75 -1.69 2.50 7.42
N ASN A 76 -1.63 3.00 8.65
CA ASN A 76 -2.59 2.64 9.69
C ASN A 76 -4.02 3.05 9.32
N ASP A 77 -4.20 4.26 8.80
CA ASP A 77 -5.53 4.74 8.39
C ASP A 77 -6.08 3.94 7.19
N MET A 78 -5.23 3.64 6.20
CA MET A 78 -5.57 2.73 5.09
C MET A 78 -5.98 1.32 5.57
N ILE A 79 -5.31 0.78 6.59
CA ILE A 79 -5.63 -0.55 7.12
C ILE A 79 -6.96 -0.53 7.88
N ARG A 80 -7.30 0.58 8.54
CA ARG A 80 -8.61 0.78 9.19
C ARG A 80 -9.74 0.87 8.17
N GLU A 81 -9.52 1.55 7.04
CA GLU A 81 -10.51 1.63 5.95
C GLU A 81 -10.89 0.25 5.38
N ILE A 82 -9.98 -0.73 5.39
CA ILE A 82 -10.26 -2.10 4.93
C ILE A 82 -10.71 -3.05 6.06
N GLY A 83 -11.06 -2.50 7.23
CA GLY A 83 -11.83 -3.19 8.27
C GLY A 83 -11.04 -3.71 9.48
N TYR A 84 -9.80 -3.25 9.69
CA TYR A 84 -9.04 -3.57 10.91
C TYR A 84 -9.26 -2.52 12.00
N SER A 85 -9.21 -2.94 13.27
CA SER A 85 -9.42 -2.04 14.40
C SER A 85 -8.18 -1.21 14.70
N ALA A 86 -8.37 -0.03 15.29
CA ALA A 86 -7.27 0.76 15.86
C ALA A 86 -6.64 0.09 17.08
N ASP A 87 -7.37 -0.82 17.74
CA ASP A 87 -6.88 -1.56 18.91
C ASP A 87 -6.02 -2.77 18.52
N ASP A 88 -6.04 -3.16 17.24
CA ASP A 88 -5.26 -4.30 16.77
C ASP A 88 -3.78 -3.90 16.62
N THR A 89 -2.88 -4.71 17.18
CA THR A 89 -1.44 -4.50 16.96
C THR A 89 -1.07 -4.90 15.53
N MET A 90 -0.67 -3.92 14.71
CA MET A 90 -0.28 -4.13 13.32
C MET A 90 1.24 -4.31 13.17
N TYR A 91 1.64 -5.26 12.33
CA TYR A 91 3.03 -5.48 11.96
C TYR A 91 3.17 -5.42 10.45
N TYR A 92 3.71 -4.32 9.95
CA TYR A 92 3.91 -4.12 8.53
C TYR A 92 5.27 -4.63 8.08
N HIS A 93 5.28 -5.13 6.85
CA HIS A 93 6.49 -5.53 6.16
C HIS A 93 6.38 -5.08 4.71
N TYR A 94 7.51 -4.68 4.12
CA TYR A 94 7.63 -4.41 2.69
C TYR A 94 8.61 -5.39 2.05
N ARG A 95 8.47 -5.52 0.72
CA ARG A 95 9.39 -6.32 -0.09
C ARG A 95 10.29 -5.37 -0.88
N ILE A 96 11.59 -5.50 -0.71
CA ILE A 96 12.58 -4.80 -1.53
C ILE A 96 12.33 -5.14 -3.02
N PRO A 97 12.29 -4.15 -3.92
CA PRO A 97 12.12 -4.40 -5.35
C PRO A 97 13.13 -5.43 -5.89
N ASN A 98 12.67 -6.28 -6.81
CA ASN A 98 13.47 -7.32 -7.47
C ASN A 98 14.02 -8.45 -6.58
N LEU A 99 13.70 -8.46 -5.28
CA LEU A 99 14.00 -9.58 -4.38
C LEU A 99 12.75 -10.39 -4.06
N ASP A 100 12.94 -11.64 -3.66
CA ASP A 100 11.88 -12.51 -3.15
C ASP A 100 11.57 -12.22 -1.68
N LEU A 101 10.65 -12.97 -1.07
CA LEU A 101 10.30 -12.81 0.35
C LEU A 101 11.25 -13.53 1.30
N ASP A 102 12.16 -14.37 0.79
CA ASP A 102 13.17 -15.01 1.61
C ASP A 102 14.25 -13.99 2.01
N PHE A 103 14.68 -13.16 1.06
CA PHE A 103 15.79 -12.22 1.24
C PHE A 103 15.37 -10.74 1.19
N GLY A 104 14.21 -10.43 0.62
CA GLY A 104 13.73 -9.05 0.43
C GLY A 104 12.67 -8.58 1.42
N LEU A 105 12.22 -9.42 2.36
CA LEU A 105 11.19 -9.05 3.34
C LEU A 105 11.82 -8.23 4.48
N LYS A 106 11.40 -6.97 4.64
CA LYS A 106 11.83 -6.07 5.70
C LYS A 106 10.66 -5.58 6.54
N ALA A 107 10.88 -5.40 7.83
CA ALA A 107 9.90 -4.77 8.71
C ALA A 107 9.72 -3.29 8.33
N LEU A 108 8.51 -2.78 8.49
CA LEU A 108 8.12 -1.38 8.33
C LEU A 108 7.51 -0.93 9.65
N GLY A 109 8.32 -0.31 10.52
CA GLY A 109 7.90 0.04 11.87
C GLY A 109 7.74 1.54 12.12
N ASN A 110 8.38 2.39 11.31
CA ASN A 110 8.41 3.83 11.50
C ASN A 110 8.64 4.57 10.16
N ASP A 111 8.61 5.89 10.19
CA ASP A 111 8.75 6.72 8.99
C ASP A 111 10.15 6.65 8.36
N GLN A 112 11.20 6.33 9.12
CA GLN A 112 12.54 6.12 8.56
C GLN A 112 12.59 4.87 7.68
N ASP A 113 11.82 3.84 8.03
CA ASP A 113 11.66 2.64 7.21
C ASP A 113 10.87 2.95 5.92
N VAL A 114 9.90 3.87 5.97
CA VAL A 114 9.14 4.34 4.79
C VAL A 114 10.06 4.98 3.77
N ILE A 115 10.98 5.84 4.19
CA ILE A 115 11.99 6.47 3.31
C ILE A 115 12.85 5.40 2.61
N SER A 116 13.02 4.22 3.22
CA SER A 116 13.82 3.12 2.66
C SER A 116 13.05 2.23 1.67
N MET A 117 11.79 2.54 1.38
CA MET A 117 10.93 1.77 0.46
C MET A 117 11.15 2.11 -1.02
N THR A 118 11.92 3.15 -1.34
CA THR A 118 12.20 3.64 -2.70
C THR A 118 13.36 2.90 -3.38
#